data_AF-A0A3M3LJA0-F1
#
_entry.id   AF-A0A3M3LJA0-F1
#
_cell.length_a   1.000
_cell.length_b   1.000
_cell.length_c   1.000
_cell.angle_alpha   90.00
_cell.angle_beta   90.00
_cell.angle_gamma   90.00
#
_symmetry.space_group_name_H-M   'P 1'
#
loop_
_entity.id
_entity.type
_entity.pdbx_description
1 polymer ?
#
loop_
_entity_poly.entity_id
_entity_poly.type
_entity_poly.pdbx_seq_one_letter_code
_entity_poly.pdbx_strand_id
1 'polypeptide(L)'
;RGDGPYLQGVVRQGDQIQHVLVSLPGRDDGPSMVFNAITPEGLLPIGTGNGINRSGGEPVSREHIAFKLEGDSAVRIGKLDAPGEVPPTLHALLGFDQRWKEENTLPKSAPTAAPSAQPSDPRPV
;
A
#
# COMPACT_ATOMS: atom_id res chain seq x y z
N ARG A 1 -10.21 10.12 14.66
CA ARG A 1 -11.60 10.24 14.18
C ARG A 1 -11.64 11.49 13.30
N GLY A 2 -11.50 11.33 11.99
CA GLY A 2 -11.56 12.42 11.02
C GLY A 2 -12.74 12.13 10.11
N ASP A 3 -13.86 12.81 10.34
CA ASP A 3 -15.15 12.53 9.68
C ASP A 3 -15.27 13.22 8.30
N GLY A 4 -14.15 13.46 7.62
CA GLY A 4 -14.10 14.06 6.28
C GLY A 4 -13.22 13.24 5.32
N PRO A 5 -13.36 13.42 4.00
CA PRO A 5 -12.59 12.68 2.99
C PRO A 5 -11.15 13.21 2.89
N TYR A 6 -10.44 13.31 4.02
CA TYR A 6 -9.11 13.87 4.08
C TYR A 6 -8.21 13.02 4.98
N LEU A 7 -6.94 12.90 4.59
CA LEU A 7 -5.88 12.33 5.41
C LEU A 7 -4.86 13.40 5.72
N GLN A 8 -4.58 13.60 7.00
CA GLN A 8 -3.49 14.46 7.43
C GLN A 8 -2.23 13.63 7.61
N GLY A 9 -1.10 14.15 7.15
CA GLY A 9 0.17 13.45 7.29
C GLY A 9 1.36 14.37 7.07
N VAL A 10 2.52 13.73 6.90
CA VAL A 10 3.76 14.38 6.54
C VAL A 10 4.39 13.66 5.37
N VAL A 11 5.02 14.41 4.47
CA VAL A 11 5.85 13.87 3.40
C VAL A 11 7.27 14.36 3.57
N ARG A 12 8.24 13.50 3.28
CA ARG A 12 9.65 13.89 3.21
C ARG A 12 10.02 14.16 1.77
N GLN A 13 10.34 15.40 1.45
CA GLN A 13 10.91 15.79 0.16
C GLN A 13 12.35 16.25 0.38
N GLY A 14 13.31 15.52 -0.17
CA GLY A 14 14.73 15.73 0.13
C GLY A 14 15.00 15.59 1.63
N ASP A 15 15.55 16.64 2.24
CA ASP A 15 15.85 16.70 3.67
C ASP A 15 14.77 17.42 4.51
N GLN A 16 13.65 17.79 3.87
CA GLN A 16 12.58 18.55 4.52
C GLN A 16 11.34 17.69 4.75
N ILE A 17 10.77 17.81 5.95
CA ILE A 17 9.47 17.26 6.31
C ILE A 17 8.41 18.34 6.09
N GLN A 18 7.41 18.04 5.27
CA GLN A 18 6.31 18.95 4.98
C GLN A 18 4.99 18.33 5.45
N HIS A 19 4.21 19.12 6.19
CA HIS A 19 2.85 18.75 6.55
C HIS A 19 1.95 18.83 5.32
N VAL A 20 1.17 17.76 5.11
CA VAL A 20 0.26 17.67 3.97
C VAL A 20 -1.13 17.26 4.42
N LEU A 21 -2.11 17.73 3.66
CA LEU A 21 -3.48 17.26 3.71
C LEU A 21 -3.79 16.59 2.38
N VAL A 22 -4.01 15.28 2.41
CA VAL A 22 -4.43 14.51 1.25
C VAL A 22 -5.95 14.57 1.17
N SER A 23 -6.47 15.12 0.08
CA SER A 23 -7.90 15.11 -0.22
C SER A 23 -8.25 13.84 -0.97
N LEU A 24 -9.36 13.21 -0.59
CA LEU A 24 -9.89 11.96 -1.15
C LEU A 24 -11.24 12.25 -1.84
N PRO A 25 -11.25 12.93 -2.99
CA PRO A 25 -12.49 13.38 -3.64
C PRO A 25 -13.47 12.25 -3.97
N GLY A 26 -13.04 10.98 -3.92
CA GLY A 26 -13.86 9.83 -4.26
C GLY A 26 -13.86 9.55 -5.76
N ARG A 27 -14.67 8.59 -6.19
CA ARG A 27 -14.73 8.16 -7.59
C ARG A 27 -15.59 9.12 -8.42
N ASP A 28 -14.95 10.16 -8.93
CA ASP A 28 -15.39 10.94 -10.08
C ASP A 28 -14.18 11.16 -10.98
N ASP A 29 -14.13 10.42 -12.10
CA ASP A 29 -13.20 10.49 -13.27
C ASP A 29 -11.85 11.22 -13.09
N GLY A 30 -11.17 10.99 -11.97
CA GLY A 30 -10.04 11.80 -11.49
C GLY A 30 -9.18 11.08 -10.45
N PRO A 31 -8.07 11.69 -10.01
CA PRO A 31 -7.14 11.07 -9.07
C PRO A 31 -7.82 10.82 -7.73
N SER A 32 -7.75 9.57 -7.23
CA SER A 32 -8.36 9.18 -5.96
C SER A 32 -7.78 9.93 -4.76
N MET A 33 -6.56 10.45 -4.90
CA MET A 33 -5.90 11.25 -3.88
C MET A 33 -5.23 12.49 -4.49
N VAL A 34 -5.38 13.62 -3.81
CA VAL A 34 -4.68 14.87 -4.12
C VAL A 34 -3.89 15.29 -2.88
N PHE A 35 -2.56 15.36 -3.00
CA PHE A 35 -1.69 15.81 -1.93
C PHE A 35 -1.65 17.33 -1.92
N ASN A 36 -1.97 17.94 -0.78
CA ASN A 36 -1.94 19.40 -0.63
C ASN A 36 -0.91 19.79 0.43
N ALA A 37 0.02 20.67 0.09
CA ALA A 37 0.86 21.36 1.05
C ALA A 37 0.01 22.34 1.85
N ILE A 38 0.25 22.40 3.16
CA ILE A 38 -0.34 23.41 4.01
C ILE A 38 0.59 24.62 4.01
N THR A 39 0.18 25.71 3.35
CA THR A 39 0.92 26.98 3.33
C THR A 39 0.14 28.07 4.08
N PRO A 40 0.77 29.18 4.47
CA PRO A 40 0.08 30.30 5.11
C PRO A 40 -1.08 30.88 4.28
N GLU A 41 -0.99 30.77 2.95
CA GLU A 41 -1.99 31.25 1.99
C GLU A 41 -3.14 30.25 1.76
N GLY A 42 -2.97 29.00 2.20
CA GLY A 42 -3.99 27.96 2.09
C GLY A 42 -3.44 26.60 1.69
N LEU A 43 -4.30 25.78 1.09
CA LEU A 43 -3.94 24.46 0.58
C LEU A 43 -3.45 24.59 -0.86
N LEU A 44 -2.20 24.18 -1.11
CA LEU A 44 -1.62 24.14 -2.45
C LEU A 44 -1.52 22.68 -2.91
N PRO A 45 -2.18 22.28 -4.02
CA PRO A 45 -2.02 20.93 -4.58
C PRO A 45 -0.58 20.72 -5.05
N ILE A 46 0.12 19.77 -4.46
CA ILE A 46 1.52 19.43 -4.75
C ILE A 46 1.67 18.02 -5.32
N GLY A 47 0.58 17.37 -5.71
CA GLY A 47 0.66 16.01 -6.26
C GLY A 47 -0.64 15.25 -6.25
N THR A 48 -0.60 14.08 -6.88
CA THR A 48 -1.75 13.17 -6.97
C THR A 48 -1.30 11.74 -6.76
N GLY A 49 -2.23 10.86 -6.39
CA GLY A 49 -1.94 9.44 -6.28
C GLY A 49 -3.17 8.57 -6.40
N ASN A 50 -2.92 7.26 -6.45
CA ASN A 50 -3.92 6.22 -6.51
C ASN A 50 -3.40 4.91 -5.90
N GLY A 51 -4.30 4.14 -5.28
CA GLY A 51 -4.05 2.76 -4.87
C GLY A 51 -3.75 1.87 -6.08
N ILE A 52 -2.75 1.00 -5.93
CA ILE A 52 -2.35 0.05 -6.96
C ILE A 52 -3.13 -1.24 -6.74
N ASN A 53 -4.00 -1.57 -7.70
CA ASN A 53 -4.80 -2.81 -7.66
C ASN A 53 -4.16 -3.94 -8.47
N ARG A 54 -3.38 -3.58 -9.50
CA ARG A 54 -2.68 -4.52 -10.39
C ARG A 54 -1.32 -3.97 -10.80
N SER A 55 -0.34 -4.85 -10.99
CA SER A 55 0.98 -4.52 -11.53
C SER A 55 1.36 -5.56 -12.58
N GLY A 56 1.74 -5.13 -13.78
CA GLY A 56 2.02 -6.07 -14.89
C GLY A 56 0.82 -6.92 -15.31
N GLY A 57 -0.41 -6.48 -15.01
CA GLY A 57 -1.66 -7.23 -15.27
C GLY A 57 -2.10 -8.12 -14.10
N GLU A 58 -1.19 -8.48 -13.21
CA GLU A 58 -1.47 -9.33 -12.05
C GLU A 58 -2.05 -8.54 -10.87
N PRO A 59 -3.04 -9.06 -10.13
CA PRO A 59 -3.49 -8.46 -8.89
C PRO A 59 -2.35 -8.36 -7.87
N VAL A 60 -2.23 -7.22 -7.20
CA VAL A 60 -1.24 -7.03 -6.12
C VAL A 60 -1.91 -6.79 -4.77
N SER A 61 -1.17 -6.98 -3.68
CA SER A 61 -1.65 -6.62 -2.35
C SER A 61 -2.09 -5.16 -2.31
N ARG A 62 -3.30 -4.91 -1.81
CA ARG A 62 -3.97 -3.60 -1.76
C ARG A 62 -3.43 -2.71 -0.64
N GLU A 63 -2.11 -2.58 -0.61
CA GLU A 63 -1.37 -1.78 0.35
C GLU A 63 -0.41 -0.81 -0.35
N HIS A 64 -0.21 -0.97 -1.66
CA HIS A 64 0.68 -0.15 -2.44
C HIS A 64 -0.06 1.03 -3.06
N ILE A 65 0.56 2.20 -3.00
CA ILE A 65 0.04 3.45 -3.51
C ILE A 65 1.06 4.03 -4.47
N ALA A 66 0.63 4.35 -5.69
CA ALA A 66 1.41 5.12 -6.64
C ALA A 66 1.06 6.60 -6.48
N PHE A 67 2.06 7.44 -6.31
CA PHE A 67 1.85 8.88 -6.22
C PHE A 67 2.97 9.65 -6.91
N LYS A 68 2.63 10.84 -7.40
CA LYS A 68 3.59 11.77 -8.01
C LYS A 68 3.43 13.12 -7.34
N LEU A 69 4.50 13.59 -6.72
CA LEU A 69 4.57 14.94 -6.16
C LEU A 69 5.15 15.91 -7.20
N GLU A 70 4.83 17.18 -7.06
CA GLU A 70 5.44 18.25 -7.83
C GLU A 70 6.93 18.33 -7.50
N GLY A 71 7.76 18.47 -8.53
CA GLY A 71 9.22 18.35 -8.41
C GLY A 71 9.76 16.93 -8.52
N ASP A 72 8.92 15.88 -8.46
CA ASP A 72 9.38 14.52 -8.71
C ASP A 72 9.49 14.21 -10.21
N SER A 73 10.65 13.65 -10.60
CA SER A 73 10.91 13.18 -11.96
C SER A 73 10.17 11.89 -12.31
N ALA A 74 9.76 11.10 -11.31
CA ALA A 74 9.11 9.82 -11.49
C ALA A 74 7.96 9.59 -10.48
N VAL A 75 7.05 8.69 -10.84
CA VAL A 75 6.02 8.18 -9.92
C VAL A 75 6.71 7.35 -8.84
N ARG A 76 6.40 7.63 -7.57
CA ARG A 76 6.88 6.86 -6.42
C ARG A 76 5.83 5.85 -5.98
N ILE A 77 6.29 4.77 -5.36
CA ILE A 77 5.44 3.76 -4.75
C ILE A 77 5.63 3.81 -3.23
N GLY A 78 4.54 4.10 -2.51
CA GLY A 78 4.46 4.00 -1.06
C GLY A 78 3.71 2.75 -0.65
N LYS A 79 3.97 2.27 0.57
CA LYS A 79 3.23 1.19 1.21
C LYS A 79 2.48 1.74 2.42
N LEU A 80 1.23 1.34 2.60
CA LEU A 80 0.44 1.62 3.78
C LEU A 80 1.08 0.93 5.00
N ASP A 81 1.24 1.70 6.07
CA ASP A 81 1.55 1.13 7.39
C ASP A 81 0.29 0.49 7.97
N ALA A 82 0.44 -0.72 8.55
CA ALA A 82 -0.65 -1.51 9.11
C ALA A 82 -1.98 -1.46 8.30
N PRO A 83 -1.99 -1.90 7.02
CA PRO A 83 -3.16 -1.78 6.14
C PRO A 83 -4.42 -2.50 6.66
N GLY A 84 -4.27 -3.47 7.57
CA GLY A 84 -5.39 -4.13 8.26
C GLY A 84 -6.14 -3.26 9.25
N GLU A 85 -5.52 -2.20 9.76
CA GLU A 85 -6.14 -1.23 10.68
C GLU A 85 -6.88 -0.10 9.93
N VAL A 86 -6.64 0.03 8.62
CA VAL A 86 -7.27 1.05 7.78
C VAL A 86 -8.77 0.73 7.63
N PRO A 87 -9.69 1.66 7.99
CA PRO A 87 -11.11 1.44 7.82
C PRO A 87 -11.48 1.13 6.37
N PRO A 88 -12.39 0.17 6.10
CA PRO A 88 -12.73 -0.23 4.73
C PRO A 88 -13.18 0.92 3.81
N THR A 89 -13.93 1.88 4.36
CA THR A 89 -14.37 3.07 3.62
C THR A 89 -13.20 3.94 3.19
N LEU A 90 -12.24 4.16 4.10
CA LEU A 90 -11.03 4.93 3.80
C LEU A 90 -10.17 4.19 2.78
N HIS A 91 -10.03 2.88 2.93
CA HIS A 91 -9.30 2.03 2.01
C HIS A 91 -9.86 2.11 0.58
N ALA A 92 -11.18 2.06 0.42
CA ALA A 92 -11.81 2.26 -0.88
C ALA A 92 -11.56 3.67 -1.47
N LEU A 93 -11.57 4.72 -0.63
CA LEU A 93 -11.31 6.10 -1.04
C LEU A 93 -9.88 6.32 -1.54
N LEU A 94 -8.91 5.52 -1.09
CA LEU A 94 -7.53 5.54 -1.60
C LEU A 94 -7.43 5.05 -3.05
N GLY A 95 -8.50 4.47 -3.60
CA GLY A 95 -8.55 3.94 -4.97
C GLY A 95 -8.44 2.41 -5.06
N PHE A 96 -8.47 1.71 -3.93
CA PHE A 96 -8.48 0.25 -3.94
C PHE A 96 -9.83 -0.33 -4.35
N ASP A 97 -9.80 -1.36 -5.20
CA ASP A 97 -10.99 -2.02 -5.73
C ASP A 97 -11.61 -3.04 -4.77
N GLN A 98 -10.82 -3.52 -3.82
CA GLN A 98 -11.17 -4.54 -2.83
C GLN A 98 -10.50 -4.23 -1.50
N ARG A 99 -11.09 -4.71 -0.42
CA ARG A 99 -10.52 -4.60 0.92
C ARG A 99 -9.15 -5.28 0.98
N TRP A 100 -8.21 -4.67 1.71
CA TRP A 100 -6.97 -5.34 2.06
C TRP A 100 -7.27 -6.65 2.81
N LYS A 101 -6.64 -7.71 2.36
CA LYS A 101 -6.60 -9.00 3.04
C LYS A 101 -5.14 -9.29 3.30
N GLU A 102 -4.84 -9.82 4.47
CA GLU A 102 -3.53 -10.39 4.74
C GLU A 102 -3.37 -11.55 3.76
N GLU A 103 -2.61 -11.30 2.70
CA GLU A 103 -2.31 -12.32 1.71
C GLU A 103 -1.39 -13.32 2.42
N ASN A 104 -1.99 -14.40 2.93
CA ASN A 104 -1.29 -15.53 3.50
C ASN A 104 -0.57 -16.27 2.35
N THR A 105 0.45 -15.64 1.79
CA THR A 105 1.38 -16.20 0.81
C THR A 105 2.81 -16.10 1.35
N LEU A 106 2.99 -16.54 2.60
CA LEU A 106 4.08 -17.49 2.77
C LEU A 106 3.68 -18.70 1.91
N PRO A 107 4.42 -19.09 0.86
CA PRO A 107 4.48 -20.51 0.59
C PRO A 107 4.94 -21.09 1.93
N LYS A 108 4.03 -21.79 2.62
CA LYS A 108 4.42 -22.72 3.64
C LYS A 108 5.39 -23.62 2.92
N SER A 109 6.70 -23.39 3.10
CA SER A 109 7.74 -24.28 2.61
C SER A 109 7.23 -25.66 2.93
N ALA A 110 6.87 -26.41 1.89
CA ALA A 110 6.45 -27.78 2.07
C ALA A 110 7.53 -28.40 2.96
N PRO A 111 7.18 -29.07 4.07
CA PRO A 111 8.20 -29.72 4.87
C PRO A 111 8.96 -30.62 3.91
N THR A 112 10.25 -30.31 3.70
CA THR A 112 11.18 -31.15 2.96
C THR A 112 10.97 -32.54 3.50
N ALA A 113 10.49 -33.46 2.65
CA ALA A 113 10.29 -34.85 3.03
C ALA A 113 11.58 -35.34 3.69
N ALA A 114 11.46 -35.82 4.94
CA ALA A 114 12.57 -36.43 5.63
C ALA A 114 13.13 -37.55 4.74
N PRO A 115 14.47 -37.69 4.61
CA PRO A 115 15.05 -38.80 3.88
C PRO A 115 14.54 -40.10 4.49
N SER A 116 13.92 -40.95 3.67
CA SER A 116 13.47 -42.28 4.07
C SER A 116 14.66 -43.05 4.62
N ALA A 117 14.65 -43.34 5.93
CA ALA A 117 15.55 -44.31 6.52
C ALA A 117 15.32 -45.66 5.83
N GLN A 118 16.31 -46.17 5.11
CA GLN A 118 16.30 -47.56 4.65
C GLN A 118 16.30 -48.47 5.90
N PRO A 119 15.39 -49.45 6.01
CA PRO A 119 15.47 -50.46 7.05
C PRO A 119 16.76 -51.26 6.86
N SER A 120 17.57 -51.35 7.91
CA SER A 120 18.75 -52.22 7.93
C SER A 120 18.31 -53.69 7.89
N ASP A 121 18.96 -54.48 7.05
CA ASP A 121 18.79 -55.93 6.96
C ASP A 121 18.93 -56.61 8.33
N PRO A 122 18.07 -57.59 8.68
CA PRO A 122 18.26 -58.38 9.88
C PRO A 122 19.46 -59.31 9.70
N ARG A 123 20.38 -59.25 10.67
CA ARG A 123 21.57 -60.11 10.76
C ARG A 123 21.13 -61.58 10.97
N PRO A 124 21.71 -62.57 10.25
CA PRO A 124 21.42 -63.98 10.52
C PRO A 124 22.16 -64.47 11.79
N VAL A 125 21.53 -65.44 12.44
CA VAL A 125 22.03 -66.24 13.59
C VAL A 125 22.98 -67.33 13.16
#